data_AF-A0A0L0CYJ6-F1
#
_entry.id   AF-A0A0L0CYJ6-F1
#
_cell.length_a   1.000
_cell.length_b   1.000
_cell.length_c   1.000
_cell.angle_alpha   90.00
_cell.angle_beta   90.00
_cell.angle_gamma   90.00
#
_symmetry.space_group_name_H-M   'P 1'
#
loop_
_entity.id
_entity.type
_entity.pdbx_description
1 polymer ?
#
loop_
_entity_poly.entity_id
_entity_poly.type
_entity_poly.pdbx_seq_one_letter_code
_entity_poly.pdbx_strand_id
1 'polypeptide(L)'
;MDGNTILNSLEDPNKTSQNVFYKTANIPILSGGTFWKNYPLPDIMKRYEYTDLKEEHDRIKSTFGLNDEPNDANFISSRMWVEREKRKGEYFAVKESNIFKWNKLKIYKGAYTKLSEKEKQVYDTSDFHFTFKNNTISVTPTDEEIKNFYDNEKKIKKIITQNINDHQELFQYKEELGQDLPAPFNNLDIDLIYKQLLNRHNINPLDKKELDSIYEYVKLTPSELKTQDFWYIYKYNPFDTSFAFRTGTEP
;
A
#
# COMPACT_ATOMS: atom_id res chain seq x y z
N MET A 1 17.52 61.72 12.39
CA MET A 1 18.27 60.46 12.50
C MET A 1 17.28 59.43 12.99
N ASP A 2 17.05 58.43 12.15
CA ASP A 2 15.93 57.52 12.19
C ASP A 2 16.00 56.56 13.37
N GLY A 3 14.91 56.50 14.14
CA GLY A 3 14.72 55.63 15.28
C GLY A 3 14.44 54.19 14.86
N ASN A 4 15.51 53.47 14.48
CA ASN A 4 15.46 52.01 14.38
C ASN A 4 15.71 51.41 15.76
N THR A 5 14.64 51.17 16.51
CA THR A 5 14.66 50.33 17.72
C THR A 5 14.96 48.90 17.29
N ILE A 6 16.24 48.50 17.37
CA ILE A 6 16.62 47.09 17.23
C ILE A 6 16.08 46.34 18.45
N LEU A 7 15.13 45.41 18.22
CA LEU A 7 14.51 44.56 19.25
C LEU A 7 15.51 43.53 19.81
N ASN A 8 16.51 44.00 20.57
CA ASN A 8 17.53 43.16 21.23
C ASN A 8 17.40 43.10 22.76
N SER A 9 16.20 43.33 23.32
CA SER A 9 15.99 43.00 24.73
C SER A 9 16.01 41.47 24.88
N LEU A 10 17.05 40.90 25.49
CA LEU A 10 17.21 39.45 25.72
C LEU A 10 16.55 38.98 27.03
N GLU A 11 15.79 39.84 27.71
CA GLU A 11 15.38 39.64 29.11
C GLU A 11 14.01 38.95 29.31
N ASP A 12 13.37 38.47 28.25
CA ASP A 12 12.12 37.72 28.39
C ASP A 12 12.41 36.20 28.38
N PRO A 13 12.24 35.49 29.51
CA PRO A 13 12.50 34.05 29.62
C PRO A 13 11.53 33.19 28.77
N ASN A 14 10.50 33.79 28.18
CA ASN A 14 9.57 33.12 27.25
C ASN A 14 9.90 33.35 25.76
N LYS A 15 11.08 33.89 25.44
CA LYS A 15 11.53 34.06 24.04
C LYS A 15 11.79 32.72 23.36
N THR A 16 10.78 32.24 22.65
CA THR A 16 10.97 31.19 21.65
C THR A 16 11.69 31.81 20.46
N SER A 17 12.86 31.29 20.08
CA SER A 17 13.56 31.79 18.89
C SER A 17 12.65 31.62 17.67
N GLN A 18 12.70 32.56 16.72
CA GLN A 18 11.87 32.47 15.52
C GLN A 18 12.04 31.11 14.83
N ASN A 19 13.27 30.56 14.80
CA ASN A 19 13.56 29.23 14.27
C ASN A 19 12.98 28.08 15.10
N VAL A 20 12.94 28.21 16.43
CA VAL A 20 12.28 27.24 17.31
C VAL A 20 10.77 27.32 17.10
N PHE A 21 10.20 28.53 17.06
CA PHE A 21 8.81 28.76 16.71
C PHE A 21 8.50 28.22 15.30
N TYR A 22 9.37 28.37 14.31
CA TYR A 22 9.16 27.81 12.98
C TYR A 22 9.22 26.28 12.92
N LYS A 23 9.93 25.65 13.85
CA LYS A 23 9.95 24.19 13.98
C LYS A 23 8.79 23.64 14.81
N THR A 24 8.23 24.45 15.72
CA THR A 24 7.17 24.02 16.65
C THR A 24 5.80 24.61 16.36
N ALA A 25 5.71 25.66 15.54
CA ALA A 25 4.46 26.29 15.18
C ALA A 25 3.78 25.47 14.09
N ASN A 26 2.57 25.06 14.41
CA ASN A 26 1.63 24.36 13.52
C ASN A 26 1.07 25.27 12.40
N ILE A 27 1.84 26.22 11.87
CA ILE A 27 1.40 27.13 10.81
C ILE A 27 2.35 26.96 9.61
N PRO A 28 1.84 26.59 8.41
CA PRO A 28 2.67 26.52 7.23
C PRO A 28 3.28 27.90 6.93
N ILE A 29 4.59 27.94 6.66
CA ILE A 29 5.29 29.17 6.29
C ILE A 29 4.78 29.62 4.92
N LEU A 30 3.90 30.64 4.91
CA LEU A 30 3.38 31.27 3.69
C LEU A 30 4.38 32.25 3.05
N SER A 31 5.69 32.09 3.23
CA SER A 31 6.70 32.89 2.53
C SER A 31 6.95 32.36 1.11
N GLY A 32 5.87 32.09 0.36
CA GLY A 32 5.89 31.54 -0.99
C GLY A 32 5.08 32.40 -1.92
N GLY A 33 5.68 33.49 -2.42
CA GLY A 33 5.11 34.27 -3.52
C GLY A 33 5.29 33.56 -4.87
N THR A 34 4.74 34.14 -5.94
CA THR A 34 4.81 33.64 -7.34
C THR A 34 6.22 33.34 -7.87
N PHE A 35 7.27 33.83 -7.20
CA PHE A 35 8.68 33.62 -7.56
C PHE A 35 9.31 32.38 -6.91
N TRP A 36 8.58 31.71 -6.00
CA TRP A 36 9.07 30.55 -5.28
C TRP A 36 8.55 29.25 -5.90
N LYS A 37 9.35 28.19 -5.81
CA LYS A 37 9.01 26.87 -6.37
C LYS A 37 7.82 26.20 -5.66
N ASN A 38 7.34 26.78 -4.56
CA ASN A 38 6.19 26.30 -3.80
C ASN A 38 4.88 27.02 -4.18
N TYR A 39 4.81 27.80 -5.27
CA TYR A 39 3.59 28.47 -5.71
C TYR A 39 3.13 28.01 -7.12
N PRO A 40 1.82 27.88 -7.38
CA PRO A 40 0.69 28.01 -6.44
C PRO A 40 0.54 26.76 -5.56
N LEU A 41 0.38 26.96 -4.25
CA LEU A 41 -0.06 25.88 -3.36
C LEU A 41 -1.55 25.62 -3.58
N PRO A 42 -1.97 24.36 -3.74
CA PRO A 42 -3.38 24.03 -3.74
C PRO A 42 -4.00 24.26 -2.36
N ASP A 43 -5.34 24.36 -2.33
CA ASP A 43 -6.09 24.42 -1.08
C ASP A 43 -5.72 23.27 -0.14
N ILE A 44 -5.76 23.53 1.18
CA ILE A 44 -5.36 22.54 2.18
C ILE A 44 -6.19 21.25 2.11
N MET A 45 -7.49 21.33 1.79
CA MET A 45 -8.34 20.15 1.66
C MET A 45 -7.92 19.30 0.47
N LYS A 46 -7.63 19.92 -0.68
CA LYS A 46 -7.14 19.21 -1.87
C LYS A 46 -5.79 18.52 -1.62
N ARG A 47 -4.94 19.10 -0.78
CA ARG A 47 -3.65 18.51 -0.38
C ARG A 47 -3.84 17.23 0.43
N TYR A 48 -4.76 17.26 1.40
CA TYR A 48 -5.15 16.07 2.17
C TYR A 48 -5.75 15.00 1.26
N GLU A 49 -6.78 15.34 0.48
CA GLU A 49 -7.45 14.39 -0.43
C GLU A 49 -6.48 13.74 -1.42
N TYR A 50 -5.57 14.51 -2.02
CA TYR A 50 -4.58 13.95 -2.94
C TYR A 50 -3.57 13.05 -2.24
N THR A 51 -3.16 13.41 -1.02
CA THR A 51 -2.23 12.57 -0.23
C THR A 51 -2.89 11.27 0.16
N ASP A 52 -4.14 11.30 0.62
CA ASP A 52 -4.92 10.10 0.94
C ASP A 52 -5.06 9.21 -0.29
N LEU A 53 -5.37 9.77 -1.47
CA LEU A 53 -5.42 9.02 -2.72
C LEU A 53 -4.08 8.41 -3.09
N LYS A 54 -2.97 9.10 -2.87
CA LYS A 54 -1.62 8.59 -3.12
C LYS A 54 -1.28 7.41 -2.20
N GLU A 55 -1.65 7.50 -0.92
CA GLU A 55 -1.46 6.40 0.03
C GLU A 55 -2.30 5.18 -0.37
N GLU A 56 -3.57 5.39 -0.74
CA GLU A 56 -4.44 4.30 -1.22
C GLU A 56 -3.93 3.72 -2.55
N HIS A 57 -3.43 4.55 -3.46
CA HIS A 57 -2.77 4.10 -4.68
C HIS A 57 -1.57 3.18 -4.39
N ASP A 58 -0.69 3.60 -3.48
CA ASP A 58 0.49 2.84 -3.12
C ASP A 58 0.11 1.54 -2.41
N ARG A 59 -0.94 1.55 -1.58
CA ARG A 59 -1.53 0.34 -0.99
C ARG A 59 -2.07 -0.62 -2.03
N ILE A 60 -2.84 -0.13 -3.02
CA ILE A 60 -3.35 -0.95 -4.12
C ILE A 60 -2.20 -1.57 -4.90
N LYS A 61 -1.19 -0.77 -5.26
CA LYS A 61 0.00 -1.27 -5.95
C LYS A 61 0.72 -2.35 -5.17
N SER A 62 0.97 -2.13 -3.87
CA SER A 62 1.57 -3.14 -3.00
C SER A 62 0.71 -4.41 -2.95
N THR A 63 -0.60 -4.26 -2.75
CA THR A 63 -1.54 -5.38 -2.62
C THR A 63 -1.51 -6.31 -3.84
N PHE A 64 -1.50 -5.76 -5.05
CA PHE A 64 -1.42 -6.56 -6.29
C PHE A 64 0.00 -6.95 -6.68
N GLY A 65 0.99 -6.63 -5.85
CA GLY A 65 2.41 -6.92 -6.05
C GLY A 65 3.08 -6.02 -7.07
N LEU A 66 2.46 -4.93 -7.53
CA LEU A 66 3.00 -4.03 -8.58
C LEU A 66 4.34 -3.37 -8.22
N ASN A 67 4.71 -3.36 -6.93
CA ASN A 67 6.00 -2.90 -6.42
C ASN A 67 6.93 -4.07 -6.03
N ASP A 68 6.51 -5.32 -6.22
CA ASP A 68 7.30 -6.50 -5.88
C ASP A 68 8.40 -6.72 -6.92
N GLU A 69 9.59 -7.08 -6.44
CA GLU A 69 10.75 -7.46 -7.24
C GLU A 69 11.18 -8.88 -6.84
N PRO A 70 10.51 -9.95 -7.33
CA PRO A 70 10.74 -11.32 -6.87
C PRO A 70 12.12 -11.89 -7.20
N ASN A 71 12.90 -11.18 -8.00
CA ASN A 71 14.29 -11.46 -8.32
C ASN A 71 15.29 -10.76 -7.37
N ASP A 72 14.85 -9.82 -6.53
CA ASP A 72 15.68 -9.20 -5.49
C ASP A 72 15.48 -9.95 -4.16
N ALA A 73 16.50 -10.70 -3.76
CA ALA A 73 16.47 -11.49 -2.53
C ALA A 73 16.49 -10.64 -1.24
N ASN A 74 16.76 -9.34 -1.33
CA ASN A 74 16.79 -8.45 -0.15
C ASN A 74 15.49 -7.67 0.05
N PHE A 75 14.49 -7.88 -0.81
CA PHE A 75 13.23 -7.13 -0.74
C PHE A 75 12.07 -8.02 -0.34
N ILE A 76 11.30 -7.56 0.64
CA ILE A 76 10.11 -8.27 1.09
C ILE A 76 8.97 -7.94 0.14
N SER A 77 8.55 -8.98 -0.57
CA SER A 77 7.44 -8.89 -1.51
C SER A 77 6.11 -9.00 -0.79
N SER A 78 5.12 -8.25 -1.26
CA SER A 78 3.73 -8.33 -0.78
C SER A 78 3.11 -9.70 -1.08
N ARG A 79 3.63 -10.38 -2.11
CA ARG A 79 3.21 -11.72 -2.51
C ARG A 79 4.37 -12.71 -2.41
N MET A 80 4.05 -13.96 -2.11
CA MET A 80 5.03 -15.05 -2.21
C MET A 80 5.23 -15.42 -3.67
N TRP A 81 6.42 -15.19 -4.22
CA TRP A 81 6.73 -15.51 -5.61
C TRP A 81 7.55 -16.79 -5.74
N VAL A 82 7.28 -17.56 -6.80
CA VAL A 82 8.03 -18.77 -7.13
C VAL A 82 8.49 -18.69 -8.57
N GLU A 83 9.79 -18.81 -8.78
CA GLU A 83 10.37 -18.91 -10.12
C GLU A 83 9.92 -20.21 -10.79
N ARG A 84 9.52 -20.10 -12.06
CA ARG A 84 9.21 -21.25 -12.91
C ARG A 84 10.48 -22.05 -13.21
N GLU A 85 10.41 -23.36 -13.07
CA GLU A 85 11.49 -24.30 -13.36
C GLU A 85 11.75 -24.39 -14.87
N LYS A 86 10.68 -24.42 -15.68
CA LYS A 86 10.79 -24.53 -17.14
C LYS A 86 11.07 -23.18 -17.82
N ARG A 87 10.82 -22.05 -17.14
CA ARG A 87 10.93 -20.69 -17.70
C ARG A 87 11.63 -19.77 -16.72
N LYS A 88 12.97 -19.86 -16.69
CA LYS A 88 13.80 -19.05 -15.80
C LYS A 88 13.60 -17.55 -16.03
N GLY A 89 13.54 -16.78 -14.96
CA GLY A 89 13.17 -15.36 -14.95
C GLY A 89 11.67 -15.06 -15.06
N GLU A 90 10.82 -16.09 -15.16
CA GLU A 90 9.37 -15.95 -14.98
C GLU A 90 8.97 -16.46 -13.60
N TYR A 91 8.14 -15.70 -12.90
CA TYR A 91 7.66 -16.06 -11.56
C TYR A 91 6.15 -16.10 -11.55
N PHE A 92 5.56 -16.93 -10.69
CA PHE A 92 4.13 -16.89 -10.38
C PHE A 92 3.92 -16.64 -8.89
N ALA A 93 2.86 -15.90 -8.55
CA ALA A 93 2.50 -15.64 -7.17
C ALA A 93 1.76 -16.84 -6.58
N VAL A 94 2.22 -17.33 -5.43
CA VAL A 94 1.58 -18.41 -4.70
C VAL A 94 0.30 -17.89 -4.04
N LYS A 95 -0.83 -18.50 -4.39
CA LYS A 95 -2.12 -18.24 -3.76
C LYS A 95 -2.19 -18.74 -2.32
N GLU A 96 -2.39 -17.82 -1.39
CA GLU A 96 -2.64 -18.13 0.02
C GLU A 96 -3.95 -18.90 0.21
N SER A 97 -4.93 -18.69 -0.68
CA SER A 97 -6.19 -19.44 -0.67
C SER A 97 -6.00 -20.95 -0.85
N ASN A 98 -4.95 -21.39 -1.55
CA ASN A 98 -4.57 -22.80 -1.64
C ASN A 98 -3.85 -23.29 -0.38
N ILE A 99 -3.02 -22.45 0.25
CA ILE A 99 -2.28 -22.77 1.47
C ILE A 99 -3.23 -22.90 2.67
N PHE A 100 -4.06 -21.88 2.90
CA PHE A 100 -4.99 -21.80 4.03
C PHE A 100 -6.37 -22.38 3.72
N LYS A 101 -6.57 -22.92 2.51
CA LYS A 101 -7.81 -23.59 2.07
C LYS A 101 -9.04 -22.68 2.08
N TRP A 102 -8.86 -21.38 1.89
CA TRP A 102 -9.97 -20.41 1.78
C TRP A 102 -10.86 -20.68 0.56
N ASN A 103 -10.30 -21.32 -0.47
CA ASN A 103 -11.04 -21.80 -1.64
C ASN A 103 -11.87 -23.07 -1.38
N LYS A 104 -11.80 -23.66 -0.18
CA LYS A 104 -12.50 -24.91 0.19
C LYS A 104 -13.35 -24.77 1.45
N LEU A 105 -12.92 -23.92 2.38
CA LEU A 105 -13.48 -23.76 3.71
C LEU A 105 -13.78 -22.29 4.00
N LYS A 106 -14.87 -22.05 4.74
CA LYS A 106 -15.19 -20.77 5.37
C LYS A 106 -15.39 -20.94 6.86
N ILE A 107 -15.24 -19.87 7.61
CA ILE A 107 -15.65 -19.82 9.01
C ILE A 107 -17.11 -19.39 9.05
N TYR A 108 -17.97 -20.22 9.62
CA TYR A 108 -19.39 -19.89 9.84
C TYR A 108 -19.77 -20.28 11.27
N LYS A 109 -20.25 -19.29 12.04
CA LYS A 109 -20.60 -19.46 13.47
C LYS A 109 -19.47 -20.09 14.30
N GLY A 110 -18.23 -19.67 14.06
CA GLY A 110 -17.05 -20.17 14.78
C GLY A 110 -16.55 -21.54 14.35
N ALA A 111 -17.14 -22.17 13.32
CA ALA A 111 -16.73 -23.48 12.83
C ALA A 111 -16.27 -23.44 11.37
N TYR A 112 -15.24 -24.24 11.05
CA TYR A 112 -14.84 -24.49 9.67
C TYR A 112 -15.91 -25.30 8.95
N THR A 113 -16.49 -24.68 7.93
CA THR A 113 -17.56 -25.27 7.11
C THR A 113 -17.11 -25.31 5.65
N LYS A 114 -17.49 -26.36 4.93
CA LYS A 114 -17.24 -26.44 3.48
C LYS A 114 -18.01 -25.34 2.75
N LEU A 115 -17.42 -24.82 1.68
CA LEU A 115 -18.13 -23.96 0.75
C LEU A 115 -19.26 -24.72 0.07
N SER A 116 -20.41 -24.06 -0.10
CA SER A 116 -21.48 -24.53 -0.99
C SER A 116 -21.03 -24.49 -2.45
N GLU A 117 -21.72 -25.21 -3.35
CA GLU A 117 -21.38 -25.20 -4.78
C GLU A 117 -21.42 -23.79 -5.39
N LYS A 118 -22.38 -22.96 -4.99
CA LYS A 118 -22.46 -21.56 -5.40
C LYS A 118 -21.24 -20.76 -4.92
N GLU A 119 -20.82 -20.96 -3.68
CA GLU A 119 -19.65 -20.26 -3.13
C GLU A 119 -18.36 -20.71 -3.81
N LYS A 120 -18.22 -22.01 -4.10
CA LYS A 120 -17.08 -22.52 -4.86
C LYS A 120 -16.96 -21.82 -6.21
N GLN A 121 -18.04 -21.68 -6.97
CA GLN A 121 -18.00 -20.99 -8.26
C GLN A 121 -17.56 -19.52 -8.13
N VAL A 122 -17.99 -18.84 -7.07
CA VAL A 122 -17.61 -17.44 -6.81
C VAL A 122 -16.13 -17.35 -6.40
N TYR A 123 -15.68 -18.23 -5.50
CA TYR A 123 -14.35 -18.18 -4.88
C TYR A 123 -13.26 -18.93 -5.65
N ASP A 124 -13.63 -19.69 -6.68
CA ASP A 124 -12.67 -20.40 -7.51
C ASP A 124 -11.82 -19.42 -8.32
N THR A 125 -10.52 -19.39 -8.03
CA THR A 125 -9.52 -18.61 -8.76
C THR A 125 -8.46 -19.55 -9.36
N SER A 126 -8.77 -20.84 -9.51
CA SER A 126 -7.80 -21.86 -9.92
C SER A 126 -7.38 -21.78 -11.39
N ASP A 127 -8.07 -20.98 -12.20
CA ASP A 127 -7.89 -20.85 -13.65
C ASP A 127 -6.81 -19.83 -14.06
N PHE A 128 -6.35 -18.98 -13.14
CA PHE A 128 -5.32 -17.97 -13.41
C PHE A 128 -4.31 -17.82 -12.28
N HIS A 129 -3.14 -17.23 -12.57
CA HIS A 129 -2.16 -16.75 -11.60
C HIS A 129 -1.59 -15.39 -11.99
N PHE A 130 -1.24 -14.58 -10.99
CA PHE A 130 -0.35 -13.45 -11.21
C PHE A 130 1.04 -13.96 -11.56
N THR A 131 1.64 -13.38 -12.57
CA THR A 131 2.99 -13.69 -13.01
C THR A 131 3.81 -12.44 -13.14
N PHE A 132 5.10 -12.56 -12.83
CA PHE A 132 6.08 -11.50 -12.99
C PHE A 132 7.10 -11.91 -14.04
N LYS A 133 7.36 -11.02 -14.98
CA LYS A 133 8.41 -11.15 -16.00
C LYS A 133 8.84 -9.75 -16.47
N ASN A 134 10.14 -9.51 -16.60
CA ASN A 134 10.68 -8.25 -17.12
C ASN A 134 10.10 -7.00 -16.41
N ASN A 135 10.10 -7.02 -15.07
CA ASN A 135 9.57 -5.93 -14.25
C ASN A 135 8.10 -5.58 -14.52
N THR A 136 7.31 -6.57 -14.96
CA THR A 136 5.90 -6.42 -15.28
C THR A 136 5.12 -7.56 -14.67
N ILE A 137 4.02 -7.21 -14.01
CA ILE A 137 3.03 -8.17 -13.52
C ILE A 137 1.90 -8.29 -14.51
N SER A 138 1.47 -9.52 -14.74
CA SER A 138 0.35 -9.86 -15.60
C SER A 138 -0.42 -11.04 -15.03
N VAL A 139 -1.57 -11.34 -15.61
CA VAL A 139 -2.34 -12.54 -15.28
C VAL A 139 -2.23 -13.53 -16.42
N THR A 140 -1.86 -14.77 -16.09
CA THR A 140 -1.76 -15.87 -17.06
C THR A 140 -2.61 -17.05 -16.62
N PRO A 141 -3.11 -17.89 -17.55
CA PRO A 141 -3.81 -19.11 -17.21
C PRO A 141 -2.95 -20.07 -16.38
N THR A 142 -3.59 -20.79 -15.46
CA THR A 142 -2.92 -21.83 -14.66
C THR A 142 -2.54 -23.02 -15.53
N ASP A 143 -1.24 -23.26 -15.68
CA ASP A 143 -0.72 -24.40 -16.43
C ASP A 143 -0.31 -25.59 -15.54
N GLU A 144 0.14 -26.67 -16.17
CA GLU A 144 0.54 -27.90 -15.50
C GLU A 144 1.69 -27.72 -14.52
N GLU A 145 2.63 -26.80 -14.79
CA GLU A 145 3.76 -26.57 -13.89
C GLU A 145 3.27 -25.98 -12.57
N ILE A 146 2.37 -25.00 -12.64
CA ILE A 146 1.77 -24.40 -11.46
C ILE A 146 0.88 -25.41 -10.70
N LYS A 147 0.12 -26.24 -11.42
CA LYS A 147 -0.67 -27.33 -10.79
C LYS A 147 0.24 -28.30 -10.03
N ASN A 148 1.29 -28.79 -10.67
CA ASN A 148 2.26 -29.70 -10.08
C ASN A 148 3.00 -29.08 -8.88
N PHE A 149 3.17 -27.75 -8.85
CA PHE A 149 3.71 -27.07 -7.67
C PHE A 149 2.80 -27.25 -6.45
N TYR A 150 1.49 -27.09 -6.60
CA TYR A 150 0.54 -27.23 -5.49
C TYR A 150 0.38 -28.67 -5.00
N ASP A 151 0.67 -29.66 -5.84
CA ASP A 151 0.70 -31.07 -5.46
C ASP A 151 1.98 -31.45 -4.69
N ASN A 152 2.98 -30.55 -4.64
CA ASN A 152 4.26 -30.78 -3.98
C ASN A 152 4.32 -30.10 -2.61
N GLU A 153 3.92 -30.84 -1.56
CA GLU A 153 3.94 -30.35 -0.17
C GLU A 153 5.32 -29.86 0.29
N LYS A 154 6.41 -30.48 -0.20
CA LYS A 154 7.78 -30.06 0.17
C LYS A 154 8.09 -28.67 -0.39
N LYS A 155 7.70 -28.38 -1.63
CA LYS A 155 7.88 -27.05 -2.25
C LYS A 155 7.04 -25.99 -1.54
N ILE A 156 5.76 -26.29 -1.26
CA ILE A 156 4.90 -25.38 -0.50
C ILE A 156 5.51 -25.06 0.87
N LYS A 157 5.92 -26.08 1.63
CA LYS A 157 6.53 -25.90 2.95
C LYS A 157 7.78 -25.03 2.87
N LYS A 158 8.64 -25.25 1.87
CA LYS A 158 9.87 -24.46 1.68
C LYS A 158 9.55 -22.97 1.51
N ILE A 159 8.57 -22.62 0.68
CA ILE A 159 8.19 -21.23 0.42
C ILE A 159 7.57 -20.57 1.65
N ILE A 160 6.70 -21.28 2.36
CA ILE A 160 6.11 -20.79 3.61
C ILE A 160 7.21 -20.51 4.65
N THR A 161 8.15 -21.44 4.82
CA THR A 161 9.27 -21.26 5.77
C THR A 161 10.16 -20.10 5.36
N GLN A 162 10.48 -19.96 4.08
CA GLN A 162 11.27 -18.82 3.57
C GLN A 162 10.58 -17.51 3.91
N ASN A 163 9.32 -17.37 3.53
CA ASN A 163 8.54 -16.16 3.76
C ASN A 163 8.41 -15.80 5.24
N ILE A 164 8.25 -16.77 6.13
CA ILE A 164 8.25 -16.53 7.59
C ILE A 164 9.62 -16.04 8.05
N ASN A 165 10.72 -16.64 7.58
CA ASN A 165 12.07 -16.24 7.98
C ASN A 165 12.40 -14.81 7.52
N ASP A 166 12.03 -14.46 6.29
CA ASP A 166 12.25 -13.10 5.74
C ASP A 166 11.52 -12.05 6.59
N HIS A 167 10.31 -12.36 7.07
CA HIS A 167 9.55 -11.46 7.95
C HIS A 167 10.03 -11.49 9.41
N GLN A 168 10.62 -12.58 9.90
CA GLN A 168 11.18 -12.62 11.26
C GLN A 168 12.27 -11.58 11.46
N GLU A 169 13.10 -11.33 10.43
CA GLU A 169 14.12 -10.29 10.47
C GLU A 169 13.49 -8.90 10.66
N LEU A 170 12.40 -8.58 9.95
CA LEU A 170 11.68 -7.31 10.16
C LEU A 170 11.20 -7.14 11.59
N PHE A 171 10.62 -8.21 12.17
CA PHE A 171 10.12 -8.15 13.54
C PHE A 171 11.23 -7.99 14.58
N GLN A 172 12.46 -8.45 14.28
CA GLN A 172 13.62 -8.21 15.15
C GLN A 172 13.99 -6.72 15.22
N TYR A 173 13.82 -5.99 14.12
CA TYR A 173 14.14 -4.56 14.02
C TYR A 173 12.90 -3.65 14.09
N LYS A 174 11.84 -4.11 14.75
CA LYS A 174 10.56 -3.39 14.84
C LYS A 174 10.71 -2.01 15.51
N GLU A 175 11.61 -1.88 16.48
CA GLU A 175 11.81 -0.60 17.18
C GLU A 175 12.41 0.46 16.26
N GLU A 176 13.29 0.06 15.34
CA GLU A 176 13.93 0.92 14.36
C GLU A 176 13.05 1.18 13.13
N LEU A 177 12.26 0.18 12.72
CA LEU A 177 11.43 0.23 11.50
C LEU A 177 10.03 0.80 11.73
N GLY A 178 9.56 0.86 12.99
CA GLY A 178 8.26 1.39 13.37
C GLY A 178 7.18 0.33 13.57
N GLN A 179 5.95 0.78 13.87
CA GLN A 179 4.87 -0.11 14.29
C GLN A 179 4.11 -0.79 13.14
N ASP A 180 4.18 -0.23 11.92
CA ASP A 180 3.42 -0.67 10.76
C ASP A 180 4.23 -1.63 9.88
N LEU A 181 4.64 -2.76 10.46
CA LEU A 181 5.33 -3.81 9.72
C LEU A 181 4.34 -4.67 8.91
N PRO A 182 4.69 -5.09 7.68
CA PRO A 182 3.83 -5.98 6.90
C PRO A 182 3.68 -7.34 7.59
N ALA A 183 2.47 -7.91 7.47
CA ALA A 183 2.22 -9.26 7.94
C ALA A 183 2.85 -10.28 6.97
N PRO A 184 3.33 -11.43 7.46
CA PRO A 184 3.92 -12.46 6.60
C PRO A 184 2.93 -13.03 5.58
N PHE A 185 1.64 -12.98 5.86
CA PHE A 185 0.61 -13.42 4.93
C PHE A 185 -0.41 -12.32 4.74
N ASN A 186 -0.99 -12.22 3.55
CA ASN A 186 -2.08 -11.30 3.31
C ASN A 186 -3.28 -11.69 4.18
N ASN A 187 -3.95 -10.68 4.73
CA ASN A 187 -5.20 -10.87 5.48
C ASN A 187 -6.41 -11.07 4.57
N LEU A 188 -6.23 -10.89 3.26
CA LEU A 188 -7.26 -10.89 2.24
C LEU A 188 -6.87 -11.84 1.09
N ASP A 189 -7.87 -12.45 0.45
CA ASP A 189 -7.66 -13.24 -0.77
C ASP A 189 -7.55 -12.31 -1.97
N ILE A 190 -6.32 -11.90 -2.29
CA ILE A 190 -6.06 -10.90 -3.35
C ILE A 190 -6.49 -11.41 -4.72
N ASP A 191 -6.34 -12.71 -4.99
CA ASP A 191 -6.81 -13.35 -6.21
C ASP A 191 -8.33 -13.27 -6.34
N LEU A 192 -9.05 -13.51 -5.25
CA LEU A 192 -10.50 -13.34 -5.24
C LEU A 192 -10.90 -11.88 -5.44
N ILE A 193 -10.24 -10.94 -4.77
CA ILE A 193 -10.49 -9.50 -4.94
C ILE A 193 -10.30 -9.11 -6.41
N TYR A 194 -9.19 -9.50 -7.03
CA TYR A 194 -8.94 -9.26 -8.45
C TYR A 194 -10.07 -9.79 -9.33
N LYS A 195 -10.46 -11.05 -9.13
CA LYS A 195 -11.56 -11.67 -9.87
C LYS A 195 -12.88 -10.89 -9.70
N GLN A 196 -13.19 -10.42 -8.49
CA GLN A 196 -14.40 -9.65 -8.23
C GLN A 196 -14.36 -8.25 -8.86
N LEU A 197 -13.23 -7.55 -8.77
CA LEU A 197 -13.02 -6.26 -9.42
C LEU A 197 -13.24 -6.37 -10.93
N LEU A 198 -12.63 -7.38 -11.55
CA LEU A 198 -12.76 -7.61 -12.98
C LEU A 198 -14.19 -8.01 -13.36
N ASN A 199 -14.76 -9.03 -12.72
CA ASN A 199 -16.03 -9.61 -13.16
C ASN A 199 -17.26 -8.79 -12.78
N ARG A 200 -17.25 -8.07 -11.66
CA ARG A 200 -18.40 -7.29 -11.19
C ARG A 200 -18.31 -5.81 -11.54
N HIS A 201 -17.10 -5.28 -11.54
CA HIS A 201 -16.88 -3.83 -11.67
C HIS A 201 -16.15 -3.46 -12.97
N ASN A 202 -15.65 -4.45 -13.72
CA ASN A 202 -14.84 -4.23 -14.92
C ASN A 202 -13.62 -3.34 -14.63
N ILE A 203 -13.03 -3.50 -13.44
CA ILE A 203 -11.84 -2.78 -13.00
C ILE A 203 -10.63 -3.70 -13.10
N ASN A 204 -9.58 -3.26 -13.79
CA ASN A 204 -8.31 -3.97 -13.85
C ASN A 204 -7.25 -3.24 -13.00
N PRO A 205 -6.97 -3.72 -11.77
CA PRO A 205 -6.00 -3.08 -10.89
C PRO A 205 -4.55 -3.27 -11.34
N LEU A 206 -4.29 -3.96 -12.46
CA LEU A 206 -2.96 -4.03 -13.09
C LEU A 206 -2.78 -3.00 -14.21
N ASP A 207 -3.86 -2.34 -14.66
CA ASP A 207 -3.75 -1.27 -15.65
C ASP A 207 -3.28 0.02 -14.97
N LYS A 208 -2.03 0.41 -15.25
CA LYS A 208 -1.42 1.63 -14.70
C LYS A 208 -2.24 2.88 -15.03
N LYS A 209 -2.83 2.96 -16.23
CA LYS A 209 -3.64 4.14 -16.61
C LYS A 209 -4.94 4.20 -15.83
N GLU A 210 -5.57 3.04 -15.62
CA GLU A 210 -6.79 2.96 -14.82
C GLU A 210 -6.51 3.30 -13.36
N LEU A 211 -5.40 2.81 -12.80
CA LEU A 211 -4.95 3.18 -11.46
C LEU A 211 -4.62 4.67 -11.33
N ASP A 212 -3.87 5.24 -12.28
CA ASP A 212 -3.50 6.65 -12.24
C ASP A 212 -4.73 7.57 -12.41
N SER A 213 -5.84 7.07 -12.95
CA SER A 213 -7.09 7.84 -13.11
C SER A 213 -7.70 8.30 -11.78
N ILE A 214 -7.37 7.64 -10.66
CA ILE A 214 -7.85 8.06 -9.33
C ILE A 214 -7.41 9.50 -9.01
N TYR A 215 -6.24 9.93 -9.52
CA TYR A 215 -5.73 11.28 -9.28
C TYR A 215 -6.53 12.34 -10.02
N GLU A 216 -7.31 11.98 -11.04
CA GLU A 216 -8.21 12.90 -11.73
C GLU A 216 -9.38 13.35 -10.86
N TYR A 217 -9.69 12.61 -9.79
CA TYR A 217 -10.72 12.96 -8.82
C TYR A 217 -10.43 14.30 -8.14
N VAL A 218 -9.17 14.50 -7.72
CA VAL A 218 -8.73 15.76 -7.13
C VAL A 218 -8.22 16.65 -8.26
N LYS A 219 -9.05 17.60 -8.68
CA LYS A 219 -8.73 18.57 -9.74
C LYS A 219 -7.60 19.51 -9.32
N LEU A 220 -6.36 19.05 -9.47
CA LEU A 220 -5.12 19.79 -9.29
C LEU A 220 -4.52 20.15 -10.65
N THR A 221 -3.98 21.36 -10.74
CA THR A 221 -3.22 21.80 -11.90
C THR A 221 -1.82 21.21 -11.88
N PRO A 222 -1.17 21.04 -13.05
CA PRO A 222 0.22 20.58 -13.11
C PRO A 222 1.19 21.49 -12.34
N SER A 223 0.89 22.77 -12.21
CA SER A 223 1.66 23.72 -11.39
C SER A 223 1.51 23.46 -9.89
N GLU A 224 0.30 23.14 -9.42
CA GLU A 224 0.06 22.78 -8.02
C GLU A 224 0.74 21.46 -7.66
N LEU A 225 0.68 20.44 -8.53
CA LEU A 225 1.33 19.14 -8.29
C LEU A 225 2.85 19.25 -8.11
N LYS A 226 3.51 20.17 -8.84
CA LYS A 226 4.96 20.42 -8.68
C LYS A 226 5.34 20.96 -7.32
N THR A 227 4.37 21.44 -6.55
CA THR A 227 4.60 21.96 -5.19
C THR A 227 4.47 20.88 -4.11
N GLN A 228 4.25 19.60 -4.47
CA GLN A 228 3.98 18.50 -3.54
C GLN A 228 5.02 18.39 -2.41
N ASP A 229 6.31 18.57 -2.71
CA ASP A 229 7.40 18.52 -1.70
C ASP A 229 7.26 19.58 -0.60
N PHE A 230 6.44 20.60 -0.83
CA PHE A 230 6.16 21.70 0.10
C PHE A 230 4.79 21.57 0.77
N TRP A 231 4.07 20.47 0.55
CA TRP A 231 2.81 20.21 1.23
C TRP A 231 3.12 19.66 2.63
N TYR A 232 3.35 20.57 3.57
CA TYR A 232 3.48 20.24 4.98
C TYR A 232 2.10 19.83 5.53
N ILE A 233 1.81 18.54 5.43
CA ILE A 233 0.55 17.90 5.85
C ILE A 233 0.79 17.19 7.18
N TYR A 234 -0.12 17.38 8.14
CA TYR A 234 -0.07 16.66 9.41
C TYR A 234 -0.47 15.20 9.21
N LYS A 235 0.17 14.28 9.96
CA LYS A 235 -0.25 12.86 10.02
C LYS A 235 -1.72 12.67 10.42
N TYR A 236 -2.32 13.66 11.08
CA TYR A 236 -3.73 13.69 11.40
C TYR A 236 -4.39 14.86 10.66
N ASN A 237 -5.43 14.59 9.86
CA ASN A 237 -6.23 15.63 9.23
C ASN A 237 -7.21 16.22 10.26
N PRO A 238 -6.99 17.46 10.76
CA PRO A 238 -7.86 18.05 11.78
C PRO A 238 -9.25 18.43 11.25
N PHE A 239 -9.46 18.36 9.94
CA PHE A 239 -10.74 18.62 9.28
C PHE A 239 -11.51 17.34 8.95
N ASP A 240 -10.88 16.17 9.17
CA ASP A 240 -11.54 14.89 8.97
C ASP A 240 -12.50 14.62 10.13
N THR A 241 -13.80 14.75 9.83
CA THR A 241 -14.90 14.35 10.71
C THR A 241 -15.55 13.05 10.22
N SER A 242 -14.96 12.37 9.24
CA SER A 242 -15.48 11.13 8.66
C SER A 242 -15.17 9.92 9.54
N PHE A 243 -15.81 9.85 10.71
CA PHE A 243 -16.01 8.59 11.41
C PHE A 243 -17.04 7.74 10.66
N ALA A 244 -16.60 7.01 9.64
CA ALA A 244 -17.33 5.87 9.09
C ALA A 244 -16.55 4.58 9.45
N PHE A 245 -16.85 4.05 10.64
CA PHE A 245 -16.57 2.69 11.12
C PHE A 245 -15.28 2.01 10.60
N ARG A 246 -14.17 2.18 11.33
CA ARG A 246 -13.29 1.02 11.58
C ARG A 246 -14.06 0.07 12.49
N THR A 247 -14.64 -0.98 11.92
CA THR A 247 -15.27 -2.04 12.71
C THR A 247 -14.22 -2.73 13.56
N GLY A 248 -14.25 -2.44 14.86
CA GLY A 248 -13.43 -3.06 15.88
C GLY A 248 -13.81 -2.38 17.19
N THR A 249 -14.81 -2.94 17.85
CA THR A 249 -15.28 -2.54 19.18
C THR A 249 -14.12 -2.44 20.16
N GLU A 250 -14.11 -1.38 20.99
CA GLU A 250 -13.69 -1.44 22.40
C GLU A 250 -14.03 -0.12 23.13
N PRO A 251 -14.63 -0.17 24.33
CA PRO A 251 -14.16 0.59 25.47
C PRO A 251 -13.01 -0.12 26.19
#